data_AF-A0AA48HHJ3-F1
#
_entry.id   AF-A0AA48HHJ3-F1
#
_cell.length_a   1.000
_cell.length_b   1.000
_cell.length_c   1.000
_cell.angle_alpha   90.00
_cell.angle_beta   90.00
_cell.angle_gamma   90.00
#
_symmetry.space_group_name_H-M   'P 1'
#
loop_
_entity.id
_entity.type
_entity.pdbx_description
1 polymer ?
#
loop_
_entity_poly.entity_id
_entity_poly.type
_entity_poly.pdbx_seq_one_letter_code
_entity_poly.pdbx_strand_id
1 'polypeptide(L)'
;MKRDKVPLLLRRLQQIAHMLKQHPQGLGLLGLGSTGDQSRMDEYSDLDFFAVVAEDHKYAFIDDLSWLANIAPVAYAFRNTQDGYKLLYGDGVFCEFAVFEAKELQSIPYQSGQFIWRDDSLPESLATPCLSTPEISQDVPFLLGELLTNLYVGLCRYQRGEMCSAQRFVQVYAMDRLISLLDLTLTETDLQKRDPFCIDRRAEQRHRQVAQHLSGFLSDAARLPETVVNMLDFVKQRFPVDSAMEANIRELL
;
A
#
# COMPACT_ATOMS: atom_id res chain seq x y z
N MET A 1 -2.07 -12.00 -25.04
CA MET A 1 -0.99 -11.86 -24.04
C MET A 1 -1.47 -11.53 -22.62
N LYS A 2 -2.60 -10.84 -22.43
CA LYS A 2 -3.13 -10.50 -21.08
C LYS A 2 -3.93 -11.60 -20.36
N ARG A 3 -4.65 -12.46 -21.09
CA ARG A 3 -5.58 -13.45 -20.52
C ARG A 3 -4.93 -14.61 -19.72
N ASP A 4 -3.63 -14.83 -19.85
CA ASP A 4 -2.93 -15.95 -19.19
C ASP A 4 -2.11 -15.54 -17.95
N LYS A 5 -2.23 -14.28 -17.49
CA LYS A 5 -1.38 -13.76 -16.41
C LYS A 5 -1.71 -14.38 -15.05
N VAL A 6 -2.97 -14.45 -14.66
CA VAL A 6 -3.38 -15.02 -13.35
C VAL A 6 -2.97 -16.49 -13.23
N PRO A 7 -3.23 -17.38 -14.21
CA PRO A 7 -2.72 -18.75 -14.17
C PRO A 7 -1.19 -18.83 -14.04
N LEU A 8 -0.45 -17.92 -14.68
CA LEU A 8 1.00 -17.84 -14.56
C LEU A 8 1.45 -17.42 -13.16
N LEU A 9 0.80 -16.40 -12.57
CA LEU A 9 1.07 -15.95 -11.19
C LEU A 9 0.84 -17.08 -10.19
N LEU A 10 -0.31 -17.77 -10.27
CA LEU A 10 -0.64 -18.89 -9.40
C LEU A 10 0.35 -20.05 -9.56
N ARG A 11 0.72 -20.38 -10.80
CA ARG A 11 1.75 -21.40 -11.07
C ARG A 11 3.08 -20.99 -10.45
N ARG A 12 3.51 -19.74 -10.65
CA ARG A 12 4.77 -19.23 -10.12
C ARG A 12 4.78 -19.28 -8.60
N LEU A 13 3.70 -18.87 -7.96
CA LEU A 13 3.54 -18.89 -6.52
C LEU A 13 3.69 -20.32 -5.95
N GLN A 14 3.08 -21.31 -6.60
CA GLN A 14 3.24 -22.72 -6.24
C GLN A 14 4.66 -23.24 -6.46
N GLN A 15 5.34 -22.81 -7.52
CA GLN A 15 6.75 -23.17 -7.75
C GLN A 15 7.67 -22.59 -6.66
N ILE A 16 7.44 -21.34 -6.23
CA ILE A 16 8.18 -20.72 -5.13
C ILE A 16 7.94 -21.49 -3.82
N ALA A 17 6.68 -21.84 -3.53
CA ALA A 17 6.34 -22.65 -2.37
C ALA A 17 7.05 -24.01 -2.39
N HIS A 18 7.11 -24.65 -3.56
CA HIS A 18 7.79 -25.91 -3.76
C HIS A 18 9.30 -25.81 -3.56
N MET A 19 9.95 -24.75 -4.07
CA MET A 19 11.37 -24.50 -3.87
C MET A 19 11.71 -24.35 -2.38
N LEU A 20 10.91 -23.58 -1.64
CA LEU A 20 11.10 -23.43 -0.20
C LEU A 20 10.87 -24.75 0.55
N LYS A 21 9.86 -25.52 0.17
CA LYS A 21 9.58 -26.84 0.74
C LYS A 21 10.73 -27.84 0.54
N GLN A 22 11.42 -27.76 -0.59
CA GLN A 22 12.57 -28.63 -0.88
C GLN A 22 13.87 -28.14 -0.26
N HIS A 23 13.96 -26.85 0.08
CA HIS A 23 15.13 -26.29 0.71
C HIS A 23 15.21 -26.74 2.18
N PRO A 24 16.34 -27.31 2.66
CA PRO A 24 16.45 -27.81 4.04
C PRO A 24 16.18 -26.78 5.13
N GLN A 25 16.32 -25.49 4.78
CA GLN A 25 16.16 -24.35 5.67
C GLN A 25 14.91 -23.52 5.36
N GLY A 26 14.08 -23.94 4.41
CA GLY A 26 12.78 -23.31 4.18
C GLY A 26 11.77 -23.82 5.22
N LEU A 27 10.90 -22.94 5.70
CA LEU A 27 9.85 -23.28 6.68
C LEU A 27 8.46 -22.83 6.24
N GLY A 28 8.33 -21.79 5.42
CA GLY A 28 7.03 -21.37 4.92
C GLY A 28 7.07 -20.35 3.80
N LEU A 29 5.96 -20.24 3.07
CA LEU A 29 5.67 -19.17 2.13
C LEU A 29 4.34 -18.52 2.53
N LEU A 30 4.41 -17.34 3.14
CA LEU A 30 3.25 -16.56 3.53
C LEU A 30 2.94 -15.53 2.45
N GLY A 31 1.84 -15.71 1.71
CA GLY A 31 1.37 -14.74 0.73
C GLY A 31 0.65 -13.57 1.40
N LEU A 32 0.89 -12.35 0.93
CA LEU A 32 0.28 -11.10 1.40
C LEU A 32 -0.61 -10.48 0.31
N GLY A 33 -1.42 -9.48 0.66
CA GLY A 33 -2.23 -8.77 -0.34
C GLY A 33 -3.11 -9.69 -1.19
N SER A 34 -3.02 -9.58 -2.52
CA SER A 34 -3.71 -10.49 -3.47
C SER A 34 -3.03 -11.86 -3.62
N THR A 35 -1.80 -12.02 -3.14
CA THR A 35 -1.12 -13.32 -3.08
C THR A 35 -1.68 -14.17 -1.94
N GLY A 36 -1.98 -13.53 -0.80
CA GLY A 36 -2.64 -14.14 0.36
C GLY A 36 -4.16 -14.28 0.22
N ASP A 37 -4.80 -13.46 -0.61
CA ASP A 37 -6.21 -13.61 -0.98
C ASP A 37 -6.32 -13.69 -2.51
N GLN A 38 -6.16 -14.91 -3.02
CA GLN A 38 -6.12 -15.19 -4.46
C GLN A 38 -7.42 -14.82 -5.18
N SER A 39 -8.54 -14.61 -4.47
CA SER A 39 -9.78 -14.11 -5.07
C SER A 39 -9.65 -12.66 -5.57
N ARG A 40 -8.68 -11.91 -5.04
CA ARG A 40 -8.32 -10.55 -5.45
C ARG A 40 -7.23 -10.50 -6.52
N MET A 41 -6.69 -11.64 -6.93
CA MET A 41 -5.61 -11.70 -7.93
C MET A 41 -6.16 -11.41 -9.32
N ASP A 42 -5.46 -10.53 -10.04
CA ASP A 42 -5.78 -10.14 -11.41
C ASP A 42 -4.51 -10.03 -12.28
N GLU A 43 -4.66 -9.59 -13.52
CA GLU A 43 -3.54 -9.44 -14.46
C GLU A 43 -2.53 -8.34 -14.09
N TYR A 44 -2.86 -7.48 -13.11
CA TYR A 44 -2.01 -6.39 -12.62
C TYR A 44 -1.37 -6.71 -11.26
N SER A 45 -1.68 -7.88 -10.70
CA SER A 45 -1.11 -8.34 -9.44
C SER A 45 0.35 -8.75 -9.60
N ASP A 46 1.13 -8.45 -8.57
CA ASP A 46 2.43 -9.02 -8.29
C ASP A 46 2.31 -10.20 -7.30
N LEU A 47 3.44 -10.85 -7.01
CA LEU A 47 3.56 -11.82 -5.93
C LEU A 47 4.25 -11.16 -4.73
N ASP A 48 3.45 -10.75 -3.75
CA ASP A 48 3.90 -10.20 -2.47
C ASP A 48 3.89 -11.29 -1.40
N PHE A 49 5.06 -11.64 -0.86
CA PHE A 49 5.16 -12.75 0.08
C PHE A 49 6.34 -12.66 1.04
N PHE A 50 6.21 -13.35 2.17
CA PHE A 50 7.32 -13.65 3.07
C PHE A 50 7.79 -15.09 2.90
N ALA A 51 9.08 -15.27 2.67
CA ALA A 51 9.75 -16.55 2.80
C ALA A 51 10.18 -16.70 4.27
N VAL A 52 9.59 -17.67 4.97
CA VAL A 52 9.98 -17.99 6.35
C VAL A 52 11.02 -19.09 6.32
N VAL A 53 12.15 -18.86 6.98
CA VAL A 53 13.31 -19.76 6.96
C VAL A 53 13.78 -20.09 8.37
N ALA A 54 14.62 -21.11 8.48
CA ALA A 54 15.22 -21.52 9.73
C ALA A 54 16.10 -20.41 10.33
N GLU A 55 16.26 -20.45 11.64
CA GLU A 55 17.13 -19.53 12.39
C GLU A 55 18.56 -19.53 11.82
N ASP A 56 19.18 -18.35 11.77
CA ASP A 56 20.50 -18.06 11.24
C ASP A 56 20.67 -18.28 9.71
N HIS A 57 19.59 -18.54 8.97
CA HIS A 57 19.66 -18.80 7.53
C HIS A 57 19.06 -17.69 6.65
N LYS A 58 18.48 -16.64 7.24
CA LYS A 58 17.90 -15.51 6.49
C LYS A 58 18.84 -14.96 5.42
N TYR A 59 20.07 -14.64 5.81
CA TYR A 59 21.01 -14.01 4.88
C TYR A 59 21.46 -14.94 3.75
N ALA A 60 21.43 -16.26 3.94
CA ALA A 60 21.73 -17.20 2.86
C ALA A 60 20.74 -17.06 1.69
N PHE A 61 19.45 -16.85 1.98
CA PHE A 61 18.41 -16.63 0.96
C PHE A 61 18.42 -15.21 0.38
N ILE A 62 18.94 -14.24 1.12
CA ILE A 62 19.04 -12.83 0.71
C ILE A 62 20.27 -12.61 -0.17
N ASP A 63 21.38 -13.25 0.14
CA ASP A 63 22.65 -13.05 -0.55
C ASP A 63 22.76 -13.95 -1.80
N ASP A 64 22.04 -15.08 -1.84
CA ASP A 64 21.92 -15.94 -3.01
C ASP A 64 20.45 -16.14 -3.43
N LEU A 65 20.08 -15.55 -4.57
CA LEU A 65 18.74 -15.68 -5.17
C LEU A 65 18.56 -16.93 -6.03
N SER A 66 19.51 -17.88 -6.00
CA SER A 66 19.44 -19.13 -6.77
C SER A 66 18.13 -19.90 -6.54
N TRP A 67 17.57 -19.86 -5.32
CA TRP A 67 16.29 -20.50 -4.98
C TRP A 67 15.09 -19.96 -5.80
N LEU A 68 15.16 -18.71 -6.29
CA LEU A 68 14.19 -18.13 -7.22
C LEU A 68 14.65 -18.25 -8.68
N ALA A 69 15.93 -17.99 -8.95
CA ALA A 69 16.48 -18.01 -10.31
C ALA A 69 16.44 -19.41 -10.96
N ASN A 70 16.45 -20.47 -10.14
CA ASN A 70 16.28 -21.84 -10.62
C ASN A 70 14.85 -22.16 -11.06
N ILE A 71 13.85 -21.35 -10.69
CA ILE A 71 12.46 -21.53 -11.12
C ILE A 71 12.28 -21.03 -12.56
N ALA A 72 12.79 -19.82 -12.84
CA ALA A 72 12.89 -19.28 -14.20
C ALA A 72 13.87 -18.09 -14.23
N PRO A 73 14.28 -17.63 -15.43
CA PRO A 73 15.22 -16.53 -15.57
C PRO A 73 14.75 -15.26 -14.86
N VAL A 74 15.61 -14.70 -14.02
CA VAL A 74 15.43 -13.40 -13.40
C VAL A 74 15.93 -12.34 -14.38
N ALA A 75 15.04 -11.45 -14.82
CA ALA A 75 15.38 -10.37 -15.74
C ALA A 75 15.85 -9.10 -15.01
N TYR A 76 15.38 -8.89 -13.79
CA TYR A 76 15.74 -7.75 -12.96
C TYR A 76 15.56 -8.10 -11.49
N ALA A 77 16.50 -7.70 -10.63
CA ALA A 77 16.35 -7.81 -9.19
C ALA A 77 17.20 -6.75 -8.48
N PHE A 78 16.70 -6.23 -7.36
CA PHE A 78 17.49 -5.43 -6.43
C PHE A 78 16.96 -5.57 -5.01
N ARG A 79 17.86 -5.46 -4.04
CA ARG A 79 17.55 -5.50 -2.61
C ARG A 79 16.92 -4.17 -2.21
N ASN A 80 15.59 -4.12 -2.08
CA ASN A 80 14.87 -2.88 -1.76
C ASN A 80 14.82 -2.60 -0.25
N THR A 81 15.04 -3.61 0.58
CA THR A 81 15.15 -3.49 2.04
C THR A 81 16.28 -4.37 2.55
N GLN A 82 16.66 -4.23 3.82
CA GLN A 82 17.58 -5.18 4.44
C GLN A 82 17.02 -6.62 4.46
N ASP A 83 15.70 -6.78 4.35
CA ASP A 83 15.02 -8.06 4.52
C ASP A 83 14.56 -8.66 3.19
N GLY A 84 14.71 -7.98 2.06
CA GLY A 84 13.96 -8.36 0.87
C GLY A 84 14.37 -7.73 -0.45
N TYR A 85 13.76 -8.24 -1.52
CA TYR A 85 14.01 -7.84 -2.90
C TYR A 85 12.71 -7.51 -3.63
N LYS A 86 12.88 -6.64 -4.63
CA LYS A 86 11.99 -6.56 -5.79
C LYS A 86 12.64 -7.32 -6.94
N LEU A 87 11.89 -8.24 -7.54
CA LEU A 87 12.36 -9.15 -8.57
C LEU A 87 11.36 -9.24 -9.72
N LEU A 88 11.84 -9.21 -10.96
CA LEU A 88 11.06 -9.44 -12.16
C LEU A 88 11.63 -10.65 -12.90
N TYR A 89 10.80 -11.67 -13.10
CA TYR A 89 11.13 -12.78 -13.98
C TYR A 89 11.03 -12.37 -15.47
N GLY A 90 11.75 -13.07 -16.33
CA GLY A 90 11.72 -12.83 -17.78
C GLY A 90 10.37 -13.08 -18.47
N ASP A 91 9.46 -13.80 -17.80
CA ASP A 91 8.07 -13.97 -18.23
C ASP A 91 7.12 -12.87 -17.67
N GLY A 92 7.71 -11.85 -17.05
CA GLY A 92 7.03 -10.67 -16.53
C GLY A 92 6.36 -10.86 -15.18
N VAL A 93 6.53 -11.99 -14.48
CA VAL A 93 6.04 -12.12 -13.10
C VAL A 93 6.89 -11.26 -12.17
N PHE A 94 6.27 -10.27 -11.53
CA PHE A 94 6.91 -9.42 -10.54
C PHE A 94 6.70 -10.00 -9.15
N CYS A 95 7.74 -9.96 -8.33
CA CYS A 95 7.74 -10.39 -6.94
C CYS A 95 8.29 -9.24 -6.08
N GLU A 96 7.58 -8.95 -5.01
CA GLU A 96 8.12 -8.23 -3.86
C GLU A 96 8.16 -9.23 -2.71
N PHE A 97 9.32 -9.45 -2.11
CA PHE A 97 9.41 -10.41 -1.03
C PHE A 97 10.40 -10.01 0.03
N ALA A 98 10.15 -10.51 1.24
CA ALA A 98 11.11 -10.47 2.32
C ALA A 98 11.36 -11.88 2.87
N VAL A 99 12.55 -12.08 3.41
CA VAL A 99 12.96 -13.32 4.08
C VAL A 99 13.01 -13.05 5.58
N PHE A 100 12.30 -13.87 6.35
CA PHE A 100 12.23 -13.75 7.80
C PHE A 100 12.51 -15.07 8.48
N GLU A 101 13.10 -14.99 9.66
CA GLU A 101 13.01 -16.03 10.66
C GLU A 101 11.69 -15.89 11.43
N ALA A 102 11.14 -17.00 11.93
CA ALA A 102 9.82 -17.02 12.57
C ALA A 102 9.68 -16.01 13.73
N LYS A 103 10.77 -15.78 14.49
CA LYS A 103 10.79 -14.81 15.61
C LYS A 103 10.69 -13.36 15.16
N GLU A 104 11.15 -13.03 13.95
CA GLU A 104 11.14 -11.65 13.43
C GLU A 104 9.71 -11.21 13.05
N LEU A 105 8.86 -12.13 12.61
CA LEU A 105 7.46 -11.82 12.31
C LEU A 105 6.69 -11.32 13.54
N GLN A 106 7.11 -11.68 14.75
CA GLN A 106 6.46 -11.21 15.98
C GLN A 106 6.79 -9.75 16.32
N SER A 107 7.85 -9.19 15.72
CA SER A 107 8.37 -7.86 16.04
C SER A 107 8.19 -6.82 14.93
N ILE A 108 7.49 -7.17 13.85
CA ILE A 108 7.21 -6.26 12.72
C ILE A 108 5.71 -6.14 12.46
N PRO A 109 5.24 -4.96 12.00
CA PRO A 109 3.91 -4.83 11.43
C PRO A 109 3.89 -5.40 10.01
N TYR A 110 2.84 -6.14 9.66
CA TYR A 110 2.55 -6.60 8.31
C TYR A 110 1.05 -6.83 8.14
N GLN A 111 0.57 -7.02 6.92
CA GLN A 111 -0.84 -7.37 6.69
C GLN A 111 -1.07 -8.85 6.98
N SER A 112 -2.24 -9.23 7.51
CA SER A 112 -2.62 -10.65 7.55
C SER A 112 -2.53 -11.30 6.16
N GLY A 113 -1.99 -12.51 6.12
CA GLY A 113 -1.73 -13.25 4.91
C GLY A 113 -2.29 -14.67 4.95
N GLN A 114 -1.95 -15.45 3.93
CA GLN A 114 -2.27 -16.88 3.86
C GLN A 114 -1.01 -17.67 3.56
N PHE A 115 -0.77 -18.74 4.32
CA PHE A 115 0.30 -19.68 3.98
C PHE A 115 -0.05 -20.44 2.70
N ILE A 116 0.78 -20.24 1.67
CA ILE A 116 0.75 -21.06 0.44
C ILE A 116 1.40 -22.41 0.72
N TRP A 117 2.45 -22.40 1.54
CA TRP A 117 3.05 -23.57 2.15
C TRP A 117 3.51 -23.22 3.56
N ARG A 118 3.38 -24.17 4.48
CA ARG A 118 3.78 -24.06 5.89
C ARG A 118 4.32 -25.40 6.33
N ASP A 119 5.50 -25.40 6.94
CA ASP A 119 6.02 -26.53 7.68
C ASP A 119 5.26 -26.70 9.00
N ASP A 120 5.10 -27.94 9.47
CA ASP A 120 4.35 -28.23 10.71
C ASP A 120 4.98 -27.57 11.95
N SER A 121 6.28 -27.23 11.90
CA SER A 121 6.99 -26.51 12.96
C SER A 121 6.59 -25.03 13.09
N LEU A 122 6.02 -24.42 12.03
CA LEU A 122 5.59 -23.02 12.08
C LEU A 122 4.17 -22.90 12.63
N PRO A 123 3.91 -22.04 13.63
CA PRO A 123 2.55 -21.80 14.11
C PRO A 123 1.71 -21.05 13.06
N GLU A 124 0.47 -21.50 12.86
CA GLU A 124 -0.48 -20.86 11.93
C GLU A 124 -0.78 -19.40 12.29
N SER A 125 -0.66 -19.04 13.57
CA SER A 125 -0.86 -17.67 14.05
C SER A 125 0.06 -16.64 13.39
N LEU A 126 1.22 -17.04 12.84
CA LEU A 126 2.10 -16.17 12.07
C LEU A 126 1.47 -15.65 10.77
N ALA A 127 0.33 -16.19 10.34
CA ALA A 127 -0.44 -15.59 9.26
C ALA A 127 -1.07 -14.24 9.65
N THR A 128 -1.13 -13.91 10.94
CA THR A 128 -1.68 -12.66 11.48
C THR A 128 -0.61 -11.89 12.26
N PRO A 129 -0.43 -10.59 12.02
CA PRO A 129 0.59 -9.79 12.71
C PRO A 129 0.33 -9.68 14.21
N CYS A 130 1.41 -9.66 15.00
CA CYS A 130 1.34 -9.36 16.43
C CYS A 130 1.28 -7.85 16.71
N LEU A 131 1.93 -7.03 15.87
CA LEU A 131 1.96 -5.59 16.00
C LEU A 131 0.93 -4.94 15.07
N SER A 132 0.14 -4.01 15.59
CA SER A 132 -0.77 -3.19 14.81
C SER A 132 -0.02 -2.13 14.01
N THR A 133 -0.59 -1.74 12.87
CA THR A 133 -0.16 -0.54 12.14
C THR A 133 -0.47 0.72 12.95
N PRO A 134 0.27 1.82 12.77
CA PRO A 134 -0.01 3.08 13.42
C PRO A 134 -1.47 3.51 13.24
N GLU A 135 -2.09 3.97 14.32
CA GLU A 135 -3.47 4.43 14.27
C GLU A 135 -3.57 5.75 13.50
N ILE A 136 -4.60 5.83 12.65
CA ILE A 136 -4.92 7.06 11.94
C ILE A 136 -5.88 7.84 12.83
N SER A 137 -5.56 9.12 13.06
CA SER A 137 -6.35 10.00 13.91
C SER A 137 -7.83 9.93 13.57
N GLN A 138 -8.67 9.80 14.60
CA GLN A 138 -10.12 9.84 14.52
C GLN A 138 -10.69 11.23 14.89
N ASP A 139 -9.81 12.19 15.19
CA ASP A 139 -10.17 13.53 15.59
C ASP A 139 -10.49 14.39 14.36
N VAL A 140 -11.79 14.63 14.13
CA VAL A 140 -12.31 15.41 13.01
C VAL A 140 -11.70 16.82 12.96
N PRO A 141 -11.73 17.64 14.03
CA PRO A 141 -11.02 18.92 14.09
C PRO A 141 -9.57 18.87 13.64
N PHE A 142 -8.80 17.89 14.12
CA PHE A 142 -7.40 17.72 13.75
C PHE A 142 -7.24 17.41 12.26
N LEU A 143 -7.98 16.43 11.75
CA LEU A 143 -7.91 16.03 10.34
C LEU A 143 -8.32 17.15 9.40
N LEU A 144 -9.37 17.90 9.76
CA LEU A 144 -9.84 19.04 9.00
C LEU A 144 -8.82 20.19 9.03
N GLY A 145 -8.25 20.47 10.20
CA GLY A 145 -7.18 21.45 10.34
C GLY A 145 -6.00 21.13 9.43
N GLU A 146 -5.50 19.89 9.48
CA GLU A 146 -4.41 19.41 8.62
C GLU A 146 -4.76 19.47 7.14
N LEU A 147 -6.00 19.14 6.75
CA LEU A 147 -6.44 19.26 5.36
C LEU A 147 -6.34 20.71 4.90
N LEU A 148 -6.95 21.63 5.64
CA LEU A 148 -7.02 23.05 5.26
C LEU A 148 -5.65 23.72 5.24
N THR A 149 -4.79 23.43 6.23
CA THR A 149 -3.43 23.98 6.27
C THR A 149 -2.57 23.41 5.14
N ASN A 150 -2.75 22.15 4.75
CA ASN A 150 -2.07 21.59 3.58
C ASN A 150 -2.51 22.26 2.28
N LEU A 151 -3.81 22.56 2.11
CA LEU A 151 -4.30 23.34 0.97
C LEU A 151 -3.68 24.75 0.93
N TYR A 152 -3.71 25.46 2.06
CA TYR A 152 -3.14 26.80 2.18
C TYR A 152 -1.62 26.81 1.89
N VAL A 153 -0.85 25.95 2.54
CA VAL A 153 0.61 25.84 2.33
C VAL A 153 0.91 25.40 0.90
N GLY A 154 0.10 24.53 0.32
CA GLY A 154 0.17 24.12 -1.09
C GLY A 154 0.05 25.32 -2.03
N LEU A 155 -0.96 26.18 -1.84
CA LEU A 155 -1.12 27.40 -2.63
C LEU A 155 0.01 28.41 -2.40
N CYS A 156 0.48 28.60 -1.16
CA CYS A 156 1.65 29.44 -0.89
C CYS A 156 2.91 28.96 -1.63
N ARG A 157 3.09 27.64 -1.79
CA ARG A 157 4.18 27.05 -2.59
C ARG A 157 3.94 27.25 -4.08
N TYR A 158 2.69 27.11 -4.52
CA TYR A 158 2.29 27.36 -5.91
C TYR A 158 2.62 28.80 -6.34
N GLN A 159 2.21 29.80 -5.54
CA GLN A 159 2.46 31.21 -5.82
C GLN A 159 3.97 31.56 -5.88
N ARG A 160 4.82 30.78 -5.21
CA ARG A 160 6.29 30.92 -5.27
C ARG A 160 6.95 30.20 -6.45
N GLY A 161 6.19 29.45 -7.24
CA GLY A 161 6.74 28.63 -8.32
C GLY A 161 7.24 27.24 -7.88
N GLU A 162 7.03 26.83 -6.63
CA GLU A 162 7.49 25.54 -6.07
C GLU A 162 6.54 24.38 -6.45
N MET A 163 6.32 24.17 -7.74
CA MET A 163 5.26 23.31 -8.29
C MET A 163 5.26 21.88 -7.75
N CYS A 164 6.43 21.23 -7.70
CA CYS A 164 6.54 19.87 -7.18
C CYS A 164 6.08 19.79 -5.72
N SER A 165 6.47 20.78 -4.91
CA SER A 165 6.09 20.77 -3.52
C SER A 165 4.63 21.17 -3.31
N ALA A 166 4.11 22.12 -4.08
CA ALA A 166 2.71 22.50 -4.06
C ALA A 166 1.81 21.29 -4.35
N GLN A 167 2.16 20.54 -5.40
CA GLN A 167 1.50 19.29 -5.79
C GLN A 167 1.50 18.25 -4.66
N ARG A 168 2.64 18.01 -3.99
CA ARG A 168 2.66 17.07 -2.85
C ARG A 168 1.74 17.49 -1.70
N PHE A 169 1.68 18.78 -1.38
CA PHE A 169 0.84 19.27 -0.31
C PHE A 169 -0.65 19.07 -0.60
N VAL A 170 -1.09 19.35 -1.82
CA VAL A 170 -2.50 19.23 -2.19
C VAL A 170 -2.88 17.79 -2.56
N GLN A 171 -2.14 17.17 -3.48
CA GLN A 171 -2.50 15.88 -4.07
C GLN A 171 -2.14 14.67 -3.20
N VAL A 172 -1.25 14.84 -2.22
CA VAL A 172 -0.88 13.76 -1.29
C VAL A 172 -1.39 14.10 0.11
N TYR A 173 -0.85 15.14 0.75
CA TYR A 173 -1.11 15.37 2.17
C TYR A 173 -2.56 15.78 2.45
N ALA A 174 -3.11 16.76 1.73
CA ALA A 174 -4.52 17.14 1.88
C ALA A 174 -5.46 16.01 1.45
N MET A 175 -5.10 15.26 0.39
CA MET A 175 -5.89 14.12 -0.08
C MET A 175 -5.96 13.00 0.97
N ASP A 176 -4.85 12.64 1.62
CA ASP A 176 -4.83 11.65 2.70
C ASP A 176 -5.73 12.06 3.87
N ARG A 177 -5.74 13.36 4.22
CA ARG A 177 -6.62 13.87 5.28
C ARG A 177 -8.07 13.84 4.85
N LEU A 178 -8.39 14.16 3.60
CA LEU A 178 -9.75 14.06 3.07
C LEU A 178 -10.27 12.63 3.09
N ILE A 179 -9.47 11.66 2.64
CA ILE A 179 -9.85 10.24 2.71
C ILE A 179 -10.02 9.80 4.16
N SER A 180 -9.16 10.25 5.07
CA SER A 180 -9.30 9.98 6.51
C SER A 180 -10.64 10.51 7.06
N LEU A 181 -11.01 11.75 6.72
CA LEU A 181 -12.29 12.34 7.12
C LEU A 181 -13.49 11.58 6.56
N LEU A 182 -13.42 11.17 5.29
CA LEU A 182 -14.47 10.39 4.66
C LEU A 182 -14.58 8.99 5.30
N ASP A 183 -13.46 8.37 5.67
CA ASP A 183 -13.42 7.07 6.35
C ASP A 183 -14.22 7.08 7.67
N LEU A 184 -14.24 8.20 8.39
CA LEU A 184 -15.02 8.37 9.62
C LEU A 184 -16.55 8.33 9.41
N THR A 185 -17.00 8.42 8.15
CA THR A 185 -18.43 8.38 7.79
C THR A 185 -18.88 7.00 7.31
N LEU A 186 -17.95 6.05 7.19
CA LEU A 186 -18.24 4.70 6.69
C LEU A 186 -18.86 3.81 7.78
N THR A 187 -19.58 2.78 7.33
CA THR A 187 -19.93 1.64 8.18
C THR A 187 -18.67 0.84 8.52
N GLU A 188 -18.69 0.12 9.64
CA GLU A 188 -17.58 -0.77 10.04
C GLU A 188 -17.22 -1.76 8.93
N THR A 189 -18.22 -2.35 8.26
CA THR A 189 -18.03 -3.28 7.14
C THR A 189 -17.30 -2.67 5.95
N ASP A 190 -17.56 -1.39 5.63
CA ASP A 190 -16.86 -0.71 4.54
C ASP A 190 -15.47 -0.23 4.97
N LEU A 191 -15.32 0.16 6.24
CA LEU A 191 -14.03 0.55 6.81
C LEU A 191 -13.05 -0.63 6.86
N GLN A 192 -13.52 -1.85 7.10
CA GLN A 192 -12.69 -3.07 7.04
C GLN A 192 -12.04 -3.33 5.67
N LYS A 193 -12.56 -2.72 4.59
CA LYS A 193 -11.95 -2.81 3.24
C LYS A 193 -10.75 -1.88 3.06
N ARG A 194 -10.50 -0.99 4.01
CA ARG A 194 -9.36 -0.07 4.02
C ARG A 194 -8.06 -0.85 4.01
N ASP A 195 -7.09 -0.38 3.23
CA ASP A 195 -5.72 -0.88 3.34
C ASP A 195 -5.03 -0.22 4.55
N PRO A 196 -4.44 -1.00 5.47
CA PRO A 196 -3.86 -0.47 6.70
C PRO A 196 -2.54 0.31 6.48
N PHE A 197 -1.93 0.20 5.30
CA PHE A 197 -0.66 0.88 4.97
C PHE A 197 -0.83 2.00 3.93
N CYS A 198 -1.79 1.86 3.01
CA CYS A 198 -2.02 2.81 1.91
C CYS A 198 -3.46 3.34 1.93
N ILE A 199 -3.67 4.53 2.50
CA ILE A 199 -5.02 5.07 2.73
C ILE A 199 -5.84 5.26 1.45
N ASP A 200 -5.17 5.56 0.35
CA ASP A 200 -5.70 5.80 -1.00
C ASP A 200 -6.07 4.51 -1.74
N ARG A 201 -5.52 3.37 -1.32
CA ARG A 201 -5.75 2.10 -2.02
C ARG A 201 -7.22 1.72 -1.97
N ARG A 202 -7.85 1.69 -3.16
CA ARG A 202 -9.28 1.41 -3.37
C ARG A 202 -10.22 2.48 -2.80
N ALA A 203 -9.75 3.70 -2.56
CA ALA A 203 -10.57 4.76 -1.98
C ALA A 203 -11.89 4.98 -2.75
N GLU A 204 -11.90 4.96 -4.08
CA GLU A 204 -13.10 5.11 -4.91
C GLU A 204 -14.09 3.95 -4.74
N GLN A 205 -13.58 2.74 -4.50
CA GLN A 205 -14.41 1.55 -4.24
C GLN A 205 -15.02 1.60 -2.84
N ARG A 206 -14.29 2.15 -1.85
CA ARG A 206 -14.78 2.36 -0.48
C ARG A 206 -15.79 3.52 -0.42
N HIS A 207 -15.51 4.60 -1.15
CA HIS A 207 -16.26 5.84 -1.17
C HIS A 207 -17.08 6.04 -2.46
N ARG A 208 -17.87 5.04 -2.85
CA ARG A 208 -18.57 5.01 -4.16
C ARG A 208 -19.41 6.26 -4.47
N GLN A 209 -20.02 6.88 -3.46
CA GLN A 209 -20.86 8.07 -3.65
C GLN A 209 -20.06 9.33 -4.01
N VAL A 210 -18.78 9.38 -3.65
CA VAL A 210 -17.90 10.54 -3.89
C VAL A 210 -16.69 10.18 -4.76
N ALA A 211 -16.67 8.98 -5.35
CA ALA A 211 -15.59 8.50 -6.21
C ALA A 211 -15.23 9.48 -7.35
N GLN A 212 -16.25 10.06 -8.00
CA GLN A 212 -16.02 11.07 -9.05
C GLN A 212 -15.35 12.35 -8.51
N HIS A 213 -15.66 12.74 -7.27
CA HIS A 213 -15.00 13.89 -6.64
C HIS A 213 -13.53 13.55 -6.31
N LEU A 214 -13.27 12.37 -5.73
CA LEU A 214 -11.91 11.91 -5.43
C LEU A 214 -11.03 11.94 -6.69
N SER A 215 -11.48 11.34 -7.79
CA SER A 215 -10.73 11.38 -9.05
C SER A 215 -10.64 12.78 -9.64
N GLY A 216 -11.67 13.61 -9.47
CA GLY A 216 -11.69 15.00 -9.95
C GLY A 216 -10.73 15.93 -9.21
N PHE A 217 -10.31 15.59 -7.98
CA PHE A 217 -9.30 16.35 -7.26
C PHE A 217 -7.89 16.10 -7.78
N LEU A 218 -7.64 14.97 -8.45
CA LEU A 218 -6.35 14.63 -9.03
C LEU A 218 -6.10 15.44 -10.31
N SER A 219 -5.18 16.40 -10.24
CA SER A 219 -4.87 17.31 -11.35
C SER A 219 -3.38 17.59 -11.49
N ASP A 220 -2.99 18.01 -12.70
CA ASP A 220 -1.65 18.51 -12.98
C ASP A 220 -1.37 19.85 -12.27
N ALA A 221 -0.10 20.28 -12.29
CA ALA A 221 0.34 21.51 -11.64
C ALA A 221 -0.44 22.75 -12.09
N ALA A 222 -0.80 22.84 -13.38
CA ALA A 222 -1.45 24.03 -13.92
C ALA A 222 -2.88 24.23 -13.40
N ARG A 223 -3.56 23.13 -13.03
CA ARG A 223 -4.94 23.14 -12.49
C ARG A 223 -5.00 23.00 -10.98
N LEU A 224 -3.86 23.15 -10.29
CA LEU A 224 -3.81 23.03 -8.84
C LEU A 224 -4.75 24.03 -8.11
N PRO A 225 -4.85 25.32 -8.51
CA PRO A 225 -5.82 26.24 -7.91
C PRO A 225 -7.28 25.76 -8.03
N GLU A 226 -7.65 25.23 -9.20
CA GLU A 226 -8.99 24.67 -9.45
C GLU A 226 -9.27 23.46 -8.54
N THR A 227 -8.29 22.56 -8.39
CA THR A 227 -8.40 21.45 -7.42
C THR A 227 -8.64 21.95 -6.01
N VAL A 228 -7.90 22.98 -5.56
CA VAL A 228 -8.04 23.52 -4.21
C VAL A 228 -9.43 24.12 -4.00
N VAL A 229 -9.96 24.86 -4.98
CA VAL A 229 -11.35 25.36 -4.95
C VAL A 229 -12.33 24.19 -4.78
N ASN A 230 -12.25 23.22 -5.68
CA ASN A 230 -13.18 22.09 -5.71
C ASN A 230 -13.13 21.27 -4.41
N MET A 231 -11.92 21.06 -3.87
CA MET A 231 -11.73 20.32 -2.62
C MET A 231 -12.24 21.12 -1.42
N LEU A 232 -11.94 22.42 -1.33
CA LEU A 232 -12.40 23.30 -0.26
C LEU A 232 -13.94 23.38 -0.23
N ASP A 233 -14.56 23.58 -1.39
CA ASP A 233 -16.02 23.64 -1.50
C ASP A 233 -16.67 22.29 -1.15
N PHE A 234 -16.06 21.18 -1.57
CA PHE A 234 -16.52 19.83 -1.22
C PHE A 234 -16.47 19.57 0.29
N VAL A 235 -15.38 19.98 0.94
CA VAL A 235 -15.19 19.82 2.39
C VAL A 235 -16.15 20.72 3.16
N LYS A 236 -16.33 21.97 2.74
CA LYS A 236 -17.23 22.94 3.38
C LYS A 236 -18.69 22.49 3.41
N GLN A 237 -19.13 21.70 2.41
CA GLN A 237 -20.47 21.12 2.41
C GLN A 237 -20.70 20.05 3.49
N ARG A 238 -19.62 19.51 4.09
CA ARG A 238 -19.65 18.34 4.97
C ARG A 238 -19.10 18.59 6.37
N PHE A 239 -18.18 19.54 6.51
CA PHE A 239 -17.45 19.81 7.74
C PHE A 239 -17.43 21.31 8.05
N PRO A 240 -17.37 21.69 9.34
CA PRO A 240 -17.31 23.10 9.74
C PRO A 240 -15.92 23.69 9.46
N VAL A 241 -15.78 24.33 8.30
CA VAL A 241 -14.53 25.00 7.90
C VAL A 241 -14.38 26.34 8.63
N ASP A 242 -13.19 26.60 9.17
CA ASP A 242 -12.86 27.87 9.80
C ASP A 242 -12.87 29.01 8.76
N SER A 243 -13.63 30.07 9.06
CA SER A 243 -13.84 31.18 8.12
C SER A 243 -12.56 31.99 7.81
N ALA A 244 -11.63 32.09 8.75
CA ALA A 244 -10.38 32.82 8.53
C ALA A 244 -9.47 32.00 7.61
N MET A 245 -9.36 30.70 7.85
CA MET A 245 -8.61 29.81 6.98
C MET A 245 -9.21 29.74 5.56
N GLU A 246 -10.54 29.66 5.45
CA GLU A 246 -11.22 29.70 4.14
C GLU A 246 -10.86 30.97 3.37
N ALA A 247 -10.95 32.14 4.02
CA ALA A 247 -10.64 33.42 3.39
C ALA A 247 -9.19 33.49 2.89
N ASN A 248 -8.24 33.03 3.70
CA ASN A 248 -6.81 33.00 3.35
C ASN A 248 -6.49 32.03 2.20
N ILE A 249 -7.19 30.90 2.12
CA ILE A 249 -7.05 29.99 0.97
C ILE A 249 -7.58 30.66 -0.30
N ARG A 250 -8.74 31.33 -0.21
CA ARG A 250 -9.37 32.02 -1.35
C ARG A 250 -8.59 33.23 -1.87
N GLU A 251 -7.81 33.90 -1.01
CA GLU A 251 -6.95 35.01 -1.43
C GLU A 251 -5.76 34.56 -2.30
N LEU A 252 -5.34 33.29 -2.19
CA LEU A 252 -4.21 32.72 -2.92
C LEU A 252 -4.59 32.05 -4.26
N LEU A 253 -5.87 32.07 -4.63
CA LEU A 253 -6.40 31.47 -5.86
C LEU A 253 -6.46 32.50 -7.00
#